data_AF-A0AAC9JE23-F1
#
_entry.id   AF-A0AAC9JE23-F1
#
_cell.length_a   1.000
_cell.length_b   1.000
_cell.length_c   1.000
_cell.angle_alpha   90.00
_cell.angle_beta   90.00
_cell.angle_gamma   90.00
#
_symmetry.space_group_name_H-M   'P 1'
#
loop_
_entity.id
_entity.type
_entity.pdbx_description
1 polymer ?
#
loop_
_entity_poly.entity_id
_entity_poly.type
_entity_poly.pdbx_seq_one_letter_code
_entity_poly.pdbx_strand_id
1 'polypeptide(L)'
;MTTLSKRLTPIVEQIDANEASDRKPVQKGDARMKLVENGLQALADFFNFPVSIRYIATGELEFFGKGEVGFGEGLAAILSKYPTRTGIQATTSTVLPCNGWTRINHFVAEQIIREQAADNA
;
A
#
# COMPACT_ATOMS: atom_id res chain seq x y z
N MET A 1 -9.82 -6.50 19.23
CA MET A 1 -9.43 -5.77 18.00
C MET A 1 -8.09 -6.30 17.54
N THR A 2 -7.96 -6.71 16.27
CA THR A 2 -6.68 -7.12 15.69
C THR A 2 -5.89 -5.85 15.33
N THR A 3 -4.65 -5.72 15.82
CA THR A 3 -3.80 -4.56 15.52
C THR A 3 -3.36 -4.57 14.05
N LEU A 4 -3.03 -3.40 13.52
CA LEU A 4 -2.53 -3.27 12.14
C LEU A 4 -1.26 -4.10 11.93
N SER A 5 -0.35 -4.13 12.92
CA SER A 5 0.85 -4.98 12.88
C SER A 5 0.53 -6.47 12.73
N LYS A 6 -0.49 -7.00 13.42
CA LYS A 6 -0.90 -8.40 13.27
C LYS A 6 -1.40 -8.76 11.87
N ARG A 7 -1.85 -7.77 11.09
CA ARG A 7 -2.25 -7.96 9.68
C ARG A 7 -1.09 -7.85 8.71
N LEU A 8 -0.14 -6.94 8.97
CA LEU A 8 0.93 -6.62 8.04
C LEU A 8 2.22 -7.42 8.26
N THR A 9 2.52 -7.83 9.50
CA THR A 9 3.74 -8.62 9.82
C THR A 9 3.85 -9.90 8.99
N PRO A 10 2.80 -10.74 8.84
CA PRO A 10 2.88 -11.92 8.00
C PRO A 10 3.12 -11.61 6.52
N ILE A 11 2.74 -10.41 6.05
CA ILE A 11 2.95 -9.99 4.67
C ILE A 11 4.41 -9.55 4.49
N VAL A 12 4.96 -8.82 5.46
CA VAL A 12 6.39 -8.46 5.46
C VAL A 12 7.28 -9.70 5.46
N GLU A 13 6.99 -10.69 6.31
CA GLU A 13 7.71 -11.97 6.34
C GLU A 13 7.66 -12.71 4.99
N GLN A 14 6.52 -12.67 4.30
CA GLN A 14 6.39 -13.25 2.96
C GLN A 14 7.17 -12.50 1.89
N ILE A 15 7.27 -11.16 2.00
CA ILE A 15 8.10 -10.35 1.11
C ILE A 15 9.56 -10.76 1.27
N ASP A 16 10.05 -10.80 2.50
CA ASP A 16 11.43 -11.18 2.82
C ASP A 16 11.75 -12.61 2.37
N ALA A 17 10.83 -13.55 2.60
CA ALA A 17 10.96 -14.92 2.12
C ALA A 17 11.00 -15.01 0.58
N ASN A 18 10.22 -14.19 -0.11
CA ASN A 18 10.24 -14.14 -1.58
C ASN A 18 11.58 -13.59 -2.11
N GLU A 19 12.15 -12.58 -1.46
CA GLU A 19 13.47 -12.04 -1.80
C GLU A 19 14.58 -13.08 -1.62
N ALA A 20 14.55 -13.84 -0.53
CA ALA A 20 15.51 -14.90 -0.23
C ALA A 20 15.34 -16.18 -1.08
N SER A 21 14.23 -16.34 -1.80
CA SER A 21 13.93 -17.55 -2.56
C SER A 21 14.89 -17.79 -3.75
N ASP A 22 14.96 -19.02 -4.27
CA ASP A 22 15.75 -19.34 -5.48
C ASP A 22 15.00 -19.06 -6.80
N ARG A 23 13.88 -18.33 -6.75
CA ARG A 23 13.07 -17.98 -7.93
C ARG A 23 13.85 -17.10 -8.91
N LYS A 24 13.50 -17.15 -10.20
CA LYS A 24 14.07 -16.23 -11.19
C LYS A 24 13.67 -14.77 -10.87
N PRO A 25 14.49 -13.76 -11.25
CA PRO A 25 14.23 -12.36 -10.91
C PRO A 25 12.82 -11.86 -11.27
N VAL A 26 12.32 -12.22 -12.46
CA VAL A 26 10.97 -11.85 -12.91
C VAL A 26 9.90 -12.44 -11.99
N GLN A 27 10.03 -13.71 -11.62
CA GLN A 27 9.08 -14.39 -10.73
C GLN A 27 9.10 -13.80 -9.32
N LYS A 28 10.28 -13.39 -8.82
CA LYS A 28 10.39 -12.66 -7.55
C LYS A 28 9.68 -11.32 -7.63
N GLY A 29 9.88 -10.58 -8.72
CA GLY A 29 9.22 -9.30 -8.97
C GLY A 29 7.70 -9.44 -8.94
N ASP A 30 7.14 -10.38 -9.72
CA ASP A 30 5.70 -10.61 -9.80
C ASP A 30 5.10 -11.02 -8.45
N ALA A 31 5.79 -11.89 -7.71
CA ALA A 31 5.35 -12.32 -6.38
C ALA A 31 5.42 -11.17 -5.36
N ARG A 32 6.49 -10.36 -5.39
CA ARG A 32 6.62 -9.18 -4.53
C ARG A 32 5.48 -8.20 -4.80
N MET A 33 5.15 -7.96 -6.06
CA MET A 33 4.06 -7.06 -6.44
C MET A 33 2.72 -7.49 -5.86
N LYS A 34 2.38 -8.79 -5.95
CA LYS A 34 1.15 -9.33 -5.33
C LYS A 34 1.13 -9.17 -3.81
N LEU A 35 2.28 -9.37 -3.16
CA LEU A 35 2.39 -9.21 -1.71
C LEU A 35 2.22 -7.74 -1.29
N VAL A 36 2.79 -6.80 -2.06
CA VAL A 36 2.59 -5.36 -1.85
C VAL A 36 1.14 -4.97 -2.06
N GLU A 37 0.48 -5.45 -3.12
CA GLU A 37 -0.97 -5.24 -3.33
C GLU A 37 -1.80 -5.73 -2.14
N ASN A 38 -1.51 -6.95 -1.65
CA ASN A 38 -2.20 -7.52 -0.49
C ASN A 38 -1.95 -6.71 0.80
N GLY A 39 -0.74 -6.22 1.02
CA GLY A 39 -0.41 -5.40 2.19
C GLY A 39 -1.14 -4.06 2.18
N LEU A 40 -1.20 -3.42 1.02
CA LEU A 40 -1.97 -2.19 0.84
C LEU A 40 -3.48 -2.43 1.01
N GLN A 41 -4.01 -3.57 0.54
CA GLN A 41 -5.41 -3.93 0.75
C GLN A 41 -5.69 -4.14 2.24
N ALA A 42 -4.82 -4.87 2.95
CA ALA A 42 -4.96 -5.10 4.39
C ALA A 42 -4.90 -3.80 5.21
N LEU A 43 -4.09 -2.83 4.77
CA LEU A 43 -4.03 -1.49 5.34
C LEU A 43 -5.35 -0.72 5.14
N ALA A 44 -5.88 -0.70 3.92
CA ALA A 44 -7.14 -0.02 3.63
C ALA A 44 -8.34 -0.67 4.37
N ASP A 45 -8.38 -2.00 4.40
CA ASP A 45 -9.41 -2.76 5.13
C ASP A 45 -9.39 -2.48 6.64
N PHE A 46 -8.21 -2.23 7.22
CA PHE A 46 -8.10 -1.86 8.64
C PHE A 46 -8.83 -0.54 8.95
N PHE A 47 -8.81 0.41 8.02
CA PHE A 47 -9.54 1.68 8.14
C PHE A 47 -10.98 1.61 7.63
N ASN A 48 -11.51 0.40 7.35
CA ASN A 48 -12.82 0.18 6.74
C ASN A 48 -13.01 0.93 5.42
N PHE A 49 -11.91 1.12 4.67
CA PHE A 49 -11.97 1.83 3.41
C PHE A 49 -11.96 0.83 2.25
N PRO A 50 -13.10 0.63 1.57
CA PRO A 50 -13.16 -0.34 0.48
C PRO A 50 -12.40 0.20 -0.72
N VAL A 51 -11.19 -0.30 -0.95
CA VAL A 51 -10.38 0.08 -2.11
C VAL A 51 -10.38 -0.99 -3.19
N SER A 52 -10.11 -0.56 -4.42
CA SER A 52 -9.50 -1.37 -5.45
C SER A 52 -8.05 -0.90 -5.59
N ILE A 53 -7.11 -1.81 -5.40
CA ILE A 53 -5.69 -1.56 -5.68
C ILE A 53 -5.32 -2.29 -6.96
N ARG A 54 -4.58 -1.63 -7.84
CA ARG A 54 -4.14 -2.20 -9.11
C ARG A 54 -2.74 -1.75 -9.46
N TYR A 55 -1.85 -2.67 -9.75
CA TYR A 55 -0.60 -2.34 -10.41
C TYR A 55 -0.81 -1.83 -11.85
N ILE A 56 -0.14 -0.75 -12.20
CA ILE A 56 -0.07 -0.22 -13.56
C ILE A 56 1.36 -0.31 -14.09
N ALA A 57 1.49 -0.46 -15.41
CA ALA A 57 2.77 -0.78 -16.09
C ALA A 57 3.91 0.25 -15.88
N THR A 58 3.64 1.38 -15.21
CA THR A 58 4.62 2.41 -14.85
C THR A 58 5.36 2.14 -13.54
N GLY A 59 5.17 0.99 -12.90
CA GLY A 59 5.76 0.72 -11.59
C GLY A 59 4.97 1.34 -10.44
N GLU A 60 3.72 1.74 -10.68
CA GLU A 60 2.86 2.38 -9.70
C GLU A 60 1.68 1.47 -9.33
N LEU A 61 1.16 1.67 -8.12
CA LEU A 61 -0.07 1.08 -7.63
C LEU A 61 -1.12 2.18 -7.56
N GLU A 62 -2.25 1.93 -8.19
CA GLU A 62 -3.38 2.84 -8.22
C GLU A 62 -4.40 2.43 -7.17
N PHE A 63 -4.70 3.36 -6.27
CA PHE A 63 -5.75 3.24 -5.26
C PHE A 63 -7.01 3.93 -5.76
N PHE A 64 -8.11 3.20 -5.77
CA PHE A 64 -9.44 3.76 -5.98
C PHE A 64 -10.37 3.34 -4.85
N GLY A 65 -11.04 4.30 -4.22
CA GLY A 65 -12.18 4.03 -3.36
C GLY A 65 -13.32 3.42 -4.16
N LYS A 66 -13.94 2.36 -3.63
CA LYS A 66 -15.19 1.80 -4.14
C LYS A 66 -16.35 2.57 -3.49
N GLY A 67 -16.96 3.46 -4.26
CA GLY A 67 -18.04 4.36 -3.82
C GLY A 67 -17.60 5.82 -3.68
N GLU A 68 -18.48 6.70 -3.22
CA GLU A 68 -18.19 8.14 -3.00
C GLU A 68 -17.43 8.44 -1.70
N VAL A 69 -16.87 7.42 -1.05
CA VAL A 69 -16.16 7.58 0.21
C VAL A 69 -14.70 7.90 -0.12
N GLY A 70 -14.13 8.97 0.44
CA GLY A 70 -12.69 9.24 0.37
C GLY A 70 -11.91 8.41 1.38
N PHE A 71 -10.57 8.39 1.30
CA PHE A 71 -9.67 7.56 2.14
C PHE A 71 -9.95 7.61 3.65
N GLY A 72 -10.64 8.63 4.16
CA GLY A 72 -10.87 8.83 5.58
C GLY A 72 -9.59 9.31 6.28
N GLU A 73 -9.73 9.79 7.52
CA GLU A 73 -8.62 10.47 8.21
C GLU A 73 -7.41 9.55 8.45
N GLY A 74 -7.65 8.30 8.85
CA GLY A 74 -6.58 7.37 9.20
C GLY A 74 -5.69 7.00 8.01
N LEU A 75 -6.28 6.53 6.91
CA LEU A 75 -5.52 6.16 5.71
C LEU A 75 -4.92 7.40 5.04
N ALA A 76 -5.65 8.51 4.96
CA ALA A 76 -5.13 9.76 4.40
C ALA A 76 -3.93 10.30 5.20
N ALA A 77 -3.94 10.20 6.52
CA ALA A 77 -2.82 10.61 7.38
C ALA A 77 -1.56 9.76 7.14
N ILE A 78 -1.72 8.46 6.88
CA ILE A 78 -0.59 7.60 6.51
C ILE A 78 -0.09 7.98 5.11
N LEU A 79 -0.98 8.04 4.13
CA LEU A 79 -0.62 8.33 2.74
C LEU A 79 0.05 9.71 2.56
N SER A 80 -0.34 10.70 3.36
CA SER A 80 0.24 12.05 3.35
C SER A 80 1.71 12.11 3.77
N LYS A 81 2.26 11.05 4.38
CA LYS A 81 3.67 10.99 4.78
C LYS A 81 4.61 10.62 3.63
N TYR A 82 4.07 10.13 2.52
CA TYR A 82 4.86 9.57 1.43
C TYR A 82 4.62 10.30 0.12
N PRO A 83 5.56 10.22 -0.85
CA PRO A 83 5.31 10.69 -2.19
C PRO A 83 4.14 9.92 -2.82
N THR A 84 3.06 10.65 -3.10
CA THR A 84 1.87 10.10 -3.77
C THR A 84 1.51 10.96 -4.97
N ARG A 85 0.67 10.46 -5.88
CA ARG A 85 0.25 11.20 -7.07
C ARG A 85 -1.28 11.27 -7.10
N THR A 86 -1.79 12.46 -6.84
CA THR A 86 -3.18 12.86 -7.09
C THR A 86 -3.23 13.82 -8.28
N GLY A 87 -2.68 13.39 -9.43
CA GLY A 87 -2.58 14.19 -10.64
C GLY A 87 -1.53 13.65 -11.62
N ILE A 88 -0.80 14.55 -12.28
CA ILE A 88 0.21 14.21 -13.31
C ILE A 88 1.62 14.07 -12.70
N GLN A 89 1.85 14.61 -11.50
CA GLN A 89 3.15 14.61 -10.83
C GLN A 89 3.04 14.00 -9.43
N ALA A 90 4.10 13.33 -8.99
CA ALA A 90 4.21 12.89 -7.61
C ALA A 90 4.43 14.12 -6.71
N THR A 91 3.71 14.16 -5.59
CA THR A 91 3.73 15.23 -4.60
C THR A 91 3.75 14.61 -3.21
N THR A 92 4.50 15.20 -2.30
CA THR A 92 4.44 14.91 -0.86
C THR A 92 3.38 15.75 -0.15
N SER A 93 2.44 16.30 -0.90
CA SER A 93 1.35 17.12 -0.38
C SER A 93 0.32 16.27 0.34
N THR A 94 -0.40 16.89 1.28
CA THR A 94 -1.46 16.25 2.06
C THR A 94 -2.48 15.55 1.16
N VAL A 95 -2.60 14.24 1.32
CA VAL A 95 -3.73 13.47 0.79
C VAL A 95 -4.93 13.81 1.67
N LEU A 96 -5.96 14.39 1.08
CA LEU A 96 -7.15 14.78 1.85
C LEU A 96 -7.99 13.54 2.18
N PRO A 97 -8.67 13.48 3.34
CA PRO A 97 -9.59 12.40 3.70
C PRO A 97 -10.72 12.19 2.69
N CYS A 98 -11.11 13.24 1.97
CA CYS A 98 -12.13 13.18 0.92
C CYS A 98 -11.60 12.71 -0.45
N ASN A 99 -10.28 12.52 -0.61
CA ASN A 99 -9.74 11.99 -1.85
C ASN A 99 -10.13 10.53 -1.98
N GLY A 100 -10.80 10.17 -3.08
CA GLY A 100 -11.16 8.80 -3.42
C GLY A 100 -10.12 8.09 -4.29
N TRP A 101 -8.99 8.73 -4.59
CA TRP A 101 -7.98 8.17 -5.47
C TRP A 101 -6.57 8.68 -5.19
N THR A 102 -5.56 7.84 -5.43
CA THR A 102 -4.14 8.24 -5.49
C THR A 102 -3.31 7.16 -6.21
N ARG A 103 -2.09 7.50 -6.62
CA ARG A 103 -1.08 6.54 -7.08
C ARG A 103 0.16 6.58 -6.20
N ILE A 104 0.79 5.43 -6.02
CA ILE A 104 1.98 5.27 -5.18
C ILE A 104 2.99 4.40 -5.93
N ASN A 105 4.26 4.78 -5.94
CA ASN A 105 5.31 3.92 -6.47
C ASN A 105 5.41 2.62 -5.65
N HIS A 106 5.62 1.48 -6.29
CA HIS A 106 5.61 0.19 -5.59
C HIS A 106 6.69 0.03 -4.49
N PHE A 107 7.84 0.71 -4.60
CA PHE A 107 8.85 0.71 -3.52
C PHE A 107 8.35 1.51 -2.31
N VAL A 108 7.69 2.64 -2.56
CA VAL A 108 7.07 3.45 -1.51
C VAL A 108 5.93 2.68 -0.84
N ALA A 109 5.12 1.98 -1.62
CA ALA A 109 4.05 1.13 -1.10
C ALA A 109 4.59 0.03 -0.17
N GLU A 110 5.69 -0.62 -0.56
CA GLU A 110 6.34 -1.61 0.30
C GLU A 110 6.87 -0.97 1.61
N GLN A 111 7.49 0.20 1.52
CA GLN A 111 7.95 0.95 2.70
C GLN A 111 6.80 1.23 3.68
N ILE A 112 5.64 1.69 3.17
CA ILE A 112 4.45 1.91 3.99
C ILE A 112 4.08 0.64 4.77
N ILE A 113 4.02 -0.51 4.10
CA ILE A 113 3.64 -1.79 4.72
C ILE A 113 4.62 -2.15 5.83
N ARG A 114 5.93 -2.02 5.58
CA ARG A 114 6.99 -2.35 6.55
C ARG A 114 6.94 -1.44 7.78
N GLU A 115 6.81 -0.13 7.59
CA GLU A 115 6.73 0.84 8.68
C GLU A 115 5.46 0.65 9.52
N GLN A 116 4.31 0.43 8.88
CA GLN A 116 3.05 0.18 9.60
C GLN A 116 3.05 -1.16 10.35
N ALA A 117 3.79 -2.16 9.87
CA ALA A 117 4.00 -3.41 10.60
C ALA A 117 4.86 -3.20 11.87
N ALA A 118 5.88 -2.34 11.79
CA ALA A 118 6.80 -2.05 12.89
C ALA A 118 6.21 -1.09 13.94
N ASP A 119 5.55 0.00 13.53
CA ASP A 119 5.00 1.03 14.42
C ASP A 119 3.84 0.53 15.31
N ASN A 120 3.26 -0.61 14.97
CA ASN A 120 2.10 -1.19 15.66
C ASN A 120 2.40 -2.54 16.33
N ALA A 121 3.67 -2.96 16.36
CA ALA A 121 4.15 -4.20 16.99
C ALA A 121 4.34 -4.02 18.50
#